data_AF-A0A930RJN4-F1
#
_entry.id   AF-A0A930RJN4-F1
#
_cell.length_a   1.000
_cell.length_b   1.000
_cell.length_c   1.000
_cell.angle_alpha   90.00
_cell.angle_beta   90.00
_cell.angle_gamma   90.00
#
_symmetry.space_group_name_H-M   'P 1'
#
loop_
_entity.id
_entity.type
_entity.pdbx_description
1 polymer ?
#
loop_
_entity_poly.entity_id
_entity_poly.type
_entity_poly.pdbx_seq_one_letter_code
_entity_poly.pdbx_strand_id
1 'polypeptide(L)'
;TKKIQVAANKGFLRTANMANCFALTVPSGELSTAYVILCDSNNVPAIKKSFLIAESLYRENDELSERYFLNYKNYFMNGYSN
;
A
#
# COMPACT_ATOMS: atom_id res chain seq x y z
N THR A 1 -10.23 19.78 2.53
CA THR A 1 -9.69 20.81 3.44
C THR A 1 -8.33 20.39 3.99
N LYS A 2 -7.35 21.29 4.08
CA LYS A 2 -5.93 21.03 4.47
C LYS A 2 -5.76 20.13 5.71
N LYS A 3 -6.65 20.27 6.71
CA LYS A 3 -6.68 19.43 7.93
C LYS A 3 -6.85 17.93 7.66
N ILE A 4 -7.67 17.56 6.66
CA ILE A 4 -7.90 16.16 6.26
C ILE A 4 -6.63 15.58 5.61
N GLN A 5 -5.88 16.37 4.85
CA GLN A 5 -4.63 15.90 4.25
C GLN A 5 -3.51 15.68 5.27
N VAL A 6 -3.48 16.50 6.33
CA VAL A 6 -2.57 16.32 7.47
C VAL A 6 -2.95 15.09 8.28
N ALA A 7 -4.24 14.92 8.61
CA ALA A 7 -4.75 13.74 9.32
C ALA A 7 -4.54 12.43 8.54
N ALA A 8 -4.63 12.47 7.21
CA ALA A 8 -4.36 11.32 6.34
C ALA A 8 -2.86 11.04 6.13
N ASN A 9 -1.95 11.71 6.85
CA ASN A 9 -0.50 11.53 6.76
C ASN A 9 0.07 11.54 5.34
N LYS A 10 -0.56 12.29 4.40
CA LYS A 10 -0.09 12.37 3.00
C LYS A 10 1.31 12.96 2.87
N GLY A 11 1.79 13.66 3.89
CA GLY A 11 3.18 14.13 3.98
C GLY A 11 4.18 12.98 4.13
N PHE A 12 3.79 11.87 4.76
CA PHE A 12 4.67 10.76 5.09
C PHE A 12 5.25 10.07 3.85
N LEU A 13 4.43 9.76 2.84
CA LEU A 13 4.91 9.24 1.57
C LEU A 13 5.79 10.25 0.80
N ARG A 14 5.51 11.55 0.92
CA ARG A 14 6.38 12.57 0.31
C ARG A 14 7.75 12.61 0.98
N THR A 15 7.81 12.44 2.30
CA THR A 15 9.07 12.34 3.04
C THR A 15 9.88 11.15 2.56
N ALA A 16 9.24 10.00 2.31
CA ALA A 16 9.93 8.83 1.75
C ALA A 16 10.57 9.12 0.38
N ASN A 17 9.81 9.77 -0.51
CA ASN A 17 10.33 10.17 -1.82
C ASN A 17 11.45 11.21 -1.71
N MET A 18 11.33 12.19 -0.82
CA MET A 18 12.34 13.21 -0.59
C MET A 18 13.64 12.63 0.02
N ALA A 19 13.51 11.62 0.87
CA ALA A 19 14.63 10.91 1.47
C ALA A 19 15.25 9.85 0.53
N ASN A 20 14.70 9.69 -0.69
CA ASN A 20 15.09 8.67 -1.66
C ASN A 20 15.17 7.25 -1.05
N CYS A 21 14.28 6.95 -0.10
CA CYS A 21 14.26 5.67 0.59
C CYS A 21 13.34 4.67 -0.11
N PHE A 22 13.62 3.39 0.05
CA PHE A 22 12.68 2.35 -0.34
C PHE A 22 11.46 2.38 0.58
N ALA A 23 10.26 2.29 -0.01
CA ALA A 23 9.00 2.28 0.71
C ALA A 23 8.11 1.13 0.22
N LEU A 24 7.66 0.28 1.14
CA LEU A 24 6.72 -0.81 0.89
C LEU A 24 5.46 -0.59 1.72
N THR A 25 4.31 -0.47 1.05
CA THR A 25 3.01 -0.26 1.70
C THR A 25 2.24 -1.57 1.73
N VAL A 26 1.78 -1.96 2.92
CA VAL A 26 1.00 -3.19 3.16
C VAL A 26 -0.38 -2.78 3.69
N PRO A 27 -1.48 -3.12 3.00
CA PRO A 27 -2.82 -2.86 3.51
C PRO A 27 -3.04 -3.46 4.89
N SER A 28 -3.71 -2.73 5.77
CA SER A 28 -4.13 -3.23 7.08
C SER A 28 -5.55 -3.83 6.99
N GLY A 29 -6.00 -4.51 8.04
CA GLY A 29 -7.37 -5.04 8.11
C GLY A 29 -8.45 -3.99 8.39
N GLU A 30 -8.07 -2.74 8.66
CA GLU A 30 -9.00 -1.63 8.90
C GLU A 30 -9.19 -0.77 7.65
N LEU A 31 -10.42 -0.31 7.42
CA LEU A 31 -10.77 0.52 6.27
C LEU A 31 -9.88 1.77 6.17
N SER A 32 -9.32 2.01 4.98
CA SER A 32 -8.48 3.19 4.68
C SER A 32 -7.19 3.32 5.50
N THR A 33 -6.62 2.21 5.95
CA THR A 33 -5.35 2.19 6.70
C THR A 33 -4.34 1.21 6.09
N ALA A 34 -3.05 1.48 6.28
CA ALA A 34 -1.96 0.64 5.80
C ALA A 34 -0.71 0.81 6.67
N TYR A 35 0.13 -0.21 6.70
CA TYR A 35 1.49 -0.14 7.20
C TYR A 35 2.42 0.35 6.11
N VAL A 36 3.41 1.19 6.46
CA VAL A 36 4.45 1.64 5.54
C VAL A 36 5.81 1.26 6.13
N ILE A 37 6.54 0.40 5.43
CA ILE A 37 7.89 -0.03 5.79
C ILE A 37 8.86 0.82 4.99
N LEU A 38 9.81 1.47 5.68
CA LEU A 38 10.84 2.31 5.07
C LEU A 38 12.23 1.73 5.33
N CYS A 39 13.09 1.71 4.32
CA CYS A 39 14.50 1.39 4.49
C CYS A 39 15.37 2.11 3.44
N ASP A 40 16.68 2.07 3.63
CA ASP A 40 17.62 2.62 2.65
C ASP A 40 17.49 1.86 1.31
N SER A 41 17.30 2.62 0.23
CA SER A 41 17.12 2.09 -1.13
C SER A 41 18.34 1.36 -1.68
N ASN A 42 19.53 1.59 -1.12
CA ASN A 42 20.75 0.89 -1.51
C ASN A 42 21.06 -0.34 -0.64
N ASN A 43 20.29 -0.56 0.43
CA ASN A 43 20.50 -1.65 1.36
C ASN A 43 19.66 -2.89 0.97
N VAL A 44 20.22 -3.70 0.07
CA VAL A 44 19.57 -4.92 -0.44
C VAL A 44 19.10 -5.88 0.69
N PRO A 45 19.88 -6.16 1.75
CA PRO A 45 19.40 -6.95 2.88
C PRO A 45 18.17 -6.36 3.58
N ALA A 46 18.14 -5.05 3.79
CA ALA A 46 17.00 -4.38 4.42
C ALA A 46 15.75 -4.43 3.53
N ILE A 47 15.92 -4.29 2.22
CA ILE A 47 14.82 -4.45 1.25
C ILE A 47 14.27 -5.87 1.31
N LYS A 48 15.12 -6.91 1.26
CA LYS A 48 14.67 -8.31 1.41
C LYS A 48 13.92 -8.52 2.72
N LYS A 49 14.43 -7.98 3.83
CA LYS A 49 13.77 -8.07 5.13
C LYS A 49 12.41 -7.37 5.15
N SER A 50 12.25 -6.26 4.42
CA SER A 50 10.97 -5.57 4.32
C SER A 50 9.89 -6.44 3.68
N PHE A 51 10.22 -7.24 2.67
CA PHE A 51 9.29 -8.20 2.07
C PHE A 51 8.91 -9.32 3.05
N LEU A 52 9.88 -9.87 3.80
CA LEU A 52 9.60 -10.87 4.84
C LEU A 52 8.67 -10.32 5.93
N ILE A 53 8.86 -9.06 6.34
CA ILE A 53 7.98 -8.39 7.30
C ILE A 53 6.59 -8.20 6.67
N ALA A 54 6.51 -7.78 5.41
CA ALA A 54 5.25 -7.58 4.72
C ALA A 54 4.41 -8.86 4.62
N GLU A 55 5.04 -10.02 4.37
CA GLU A 55 4.35 -11.32 4.40
C GLU A 55 3.72 -11.61 5.77
N SER A 56 4.42 -11.28 6.87
CA SER A 56 3.86 -11.46 8.23
C SER A 56 2.72 -10.50 8.57
N LEU A 57 2.63 -9.38 7.85
CA LEU A 57 1.58 -8.37 8.02
C LEU A 57 0.41 -8.59 7.07
N TYR A 58 0.58 -9.48 6.07
CA TYR A 58 -0.44 -9.80 5.10
C TYR A 58 -1.68 -10.37 5.80
N ARG A 59 -2.84 -9.88 5.37
CA ARG A 59 -4.14 -10.42 5.76
C ARG A 59 -4.93 -10.72 4.49
N GLU A 60 -5.79 -11.72 4.58
CA GLU A 60 -6.73 -12.06 3.52
C GLU A 60 -7.61 -10.84 3.21
N ASN A 61 -7.83 -10.58 1.92
CA ASN A 61 -8.69 -9.48 1.49
C ASN A 61 -10.11 -9.74 1.98
N ASP A 62 -10.80 -8.69 2.44
CA ASP A 62 -12.20 -8.83 2.80
C ASP A 62 -13.08 -8.97 1.54
N GLU A 63 -14.22 -9.66 1.67
CA GLU A 63 -15.14 -9.92 0.56
C GLU A 63 -15.64 -8.63 -0.14
N LEU A 64 -15.71 -7.50 0.58
CA LEU A 64 -16.11 -6.21 0.02
C LEU A 64 -15.00 -5.68 -0.89
N SER A 65 -13.74 -5.75 -0.43
CA SER A 65 -12.58 -5.35 -1.24
C SER A 65 -12.50 -6.14 -2.54
N GLU A 66 -12.75 -7.44 -2.48
CA GLU A 66 -12.74 -8.29 -3.67
C GLU A 66 -13.87 -7.94 -4.64
N ARG A 67 -15.09 -7.75 -4.11
CA ARG A 67 -16.29 -7.47 -4.91
C ARG A 67 -16.26 -6.11 -5.59
N TYR A 68 -15.70 -5.10 -4.94
CA TYR A 68 -15.72 -3.73 -5.44
C TYR A 68 -14.44 -3.33 -6.17
N PHE A 69 -13.27 -3.70 -5.66
CA PHE A 69 -11.98 -3.23 -6.21
C PHE A 69 -11.25 -4.26 -7.05
N LEU A 70 -11.44 -5.57 -6.81
CA LEU A 70 -10.76 -6.63 -7.56
C LEU A 70 -11.64 -7.25 -8.66
N ASN A 71 -12.92 -6.90 -8.72
CA ASN A 71 -13.80 -7.29 -9.81
C ASN A 71 -13.60 -6.38 -11.03
N TYR A 72 -12.69 -6.78 -11.93
CA TYR A 72 -12.36 -6.05 -13.16
C TYR A 72 -13.59 -5.77 -14.05
N LYS A 73 -14.65 -6.56 -13.98
CA LYS A 73 -15.89 -6.31 -14.73
C LYS A 73 -16.57 -4.99 -14.32
N ASN A 74 -16.34 -4.51 -13.10
CA ASN A 74 -16.87 -3.22 -12.63
C ASN A 74 -16.17 -2.01 -13.28
N TYR A 75 -14.96 -2.19 -13.81
CA TYR A 75 -14.13 -1.11 -14.34
C TYR A 75 -14.05 -1.09 -15.87
N PHE A 76 -14.39 -2.19 -16.53
CA PHE A 76 -14.34 -2.30 -17.98
C PHE A 76 -15.72 -2.69 -18.54
N MET A 77 -16.35 -1.77 -19.26
CA MET A 77 -17.69 -1.93 -19.86
C MET A 77 -17.78 -3.11 -20.83
N ASN A 78 -16.65 -3.55 -21.40
CA ASN A 78 -16.57 -4.68 -22.34
C ASN A 78 -15.90 -5.93 -21.73
N GLY A 79 -15.66 -5.95 -20.41
CA GLY A 79 -14.85 -6.98 -19.76
C GLY A 79 -13.35 -6.80 -20.00
N TYR A 80 -12.55 -7.49 -19.18
CA TYR A 80 -11.10 -7.56 -19.34
C TYR A 80 -10.78 -8.67 -20.34
N SER A 81 -10.23 -8.32 -21.50
CA SER A 81 -9.75 -9.29 -22.50
C SER A 81 -8.29 -9.62 -22.19
N ASN A 82 -7.98 -10.90 -21.94
CA ASN A 82 -6.61 -11.42 -21.89
C ASN A 82 -5.99 -11.46 -23.30
#